data_AF-A0A1G4G3S3-F1
#
_entry.id   AF-A0A1G4G3S3-F1
#
_cell.length_a   1.000
_cell.length_b   1.000
_cell.length_c   1.000
_cell.angle_alpha   90.00
_cell.angle_beta   90.00
_cell.angle_gamma   90.00
#
_symmetry.space_group_name_H-M   'P 1'
#
loop_
_entity.id
_entity.type
_entity.pdbx_description
1 polymer ?
#
loop_
_entity_poly.entity_id
_entity_poly.type
_entity_poly.pdbx_seq_one_letter_code
_entity_poly.pdbx_strand_id
1 'polypeptide(L)'
;MLFTTLLFLVGCKPKQIITEKVVTKIDSTAVISLKNELHAKEIQVENLKTDFKRLSDGNTRLMSEASSHTINYDTAAPVNPHTGKYPIASETITQSKSFLEKTIKEFEIQEQEYNNEIYKLTRENQNLEYSLETLKEENHSLKEKITPTTGFNFKLFFAGMIFGIVLILISIAFKNKILSLKKPSNL
;
A
#
# COMPACT_ATOMS: atom_id res chain seq x y z
N MET A 1 -20.94 -64.29 -19.97
CA MET A 1 -21.66 -63.02 -20.18
C MET A 1 -21.44 -61.99 -19.05
N LEU A 2 -20.57 -62.23 -18.05
CA LEU A 2 -20.33 -61.29 -16.94
C LEU A 2 -18.95 -60.60 -16.97
N PHE A 3 -18.04 -61.06 -17.84
CA PHE A 3 -16.66 -60.55 -17.93
C PHE A 3 -16.51 -59.44 -19.00
N THR A 4 -17.43 -59.38 -19.97
CA THR A 4 -17.43 -58.40 -21.06
C THR A 4 -18.02 -57.05 -20.65
N THR A 5 -18.81 -57.00 -19.58
CA THR A 5 -19.40 -55.75 -19.05
C THR A 5 -18.44 -54.96 -18.15
N LEU A 6 -17.34 -55.56 -17.68
CA LEU A 6 -16.36 -54.90 -16.81
C LEU A 6 -15.32 -54.06 -17.59
N LEU A 7 -15.11 -54.35 -18.88
CA LEU A 7 -14.09 -53.72 -19.72
C LEU A 7 -14.48 -52.34 -20.27
N PHE A 8 -15.76 -51.95 -20.18
CA PHE A 8 -16.24 -50.65 -20.69
C PHE A 8 -16.18 -49.50 -19.68
N LEU A 9 -15.80 -49.76 -18.41
CA LEU A 9 -15.76 -48.74 -17.36
C LEU A 9 -14.40 -48.03 -17.19
N VAL A 10 -13.38 -48.39 -17.98
CA VAL A 10 -12.01 -47.84 -17.88
C VAL A 10 -11.69 -46.73 -18.90
N GLY A 11 -12.69 -46.20 -19.61
CA GLY A 11 -12.48 -45.40 -20.82
C GLY A 11 -12.60 -43.87 -20.74
N CYS A 12 -12.88 -43.24 -19.60
CA CYS A 12 -13.01 -41.76 -19.55
C CYS A 12 -11.70 -41.10 -19.10
N LYS A 13 -10.96 -40.53 -20.06
CA LYS A 13 -9.78 -39.71 -19.76
C LYS A 13 -10.20 -38.43 -19.01
N PRO A 14 -9.49 -38.04 -17.94
CA PRO A 14 -9.78 -36.78 -17.25
C PRO A 14 -9.51 -35.61 -18.19
N LYS A 15 -10.47 -34.70 -18.28
CA LYS A 15 -10.39 -33.43 -19.01
C LYS A 15 -9.18 -32.65 -18.50
N GLN A 16 -8.13 -32.54 -19.32
CA GLN A 16 -6.95 -31.71 -19.00
C GLN A 16 -7.40 -30.26 -18.88
N ILE A 17 -7.32 -29.71 -17.68
CA ILE A 17 -7.48 -28.27 -17.44
C ILE A 17 -6.11 -27.67 -17.72
N ILE A 18 -5.98 -27.00 -18.86
CA ILE A 18 -4.80 -26.22 -19.20
C ILE A 18 -4.93 -24.88 -18.48
N THR A 19 -4.24 -24.74 -17.35
CA THR A 19 -4.09 -23.44 -16.68
C THR A 19 -3.01 -22.67 -17.42
N GLU A 20 -3.42 -21.76 -18.31
CA GLU A 20 -2.51 -20.89 -19.02
C GLU A 20 -1.90 -19.88 -18.03
N LYS A 21 -0.60 -20.03 -17.75
CA LYS A 21 0.15 -19.09 -16.91
C LYS A 21 0.46 -17.86 -17.77
N VAL A 22 -0.38 -16.83 -17.67
CA VAL A 22 -0.10 -15.52 -18.28
C VAL A 22 1.07 -14.89 -17.51
N VAL A 23 2.28 -14.99 -18.06
CA VAL A 23 3.45 -14.26 -17.57
C VAL A 23 3.50 -12.96 -18.36
N THR A 24 3.05 -11.86 -17.76
CA THR A 24 3.27 -10.51 -18.29
C THR A 24 4.77 -10.23 -18.28
N LYS A 25 5.44 -10.38 -19.44
CA LYS A 25 6.80 -9.89 -19.64
C LYS A 25 6.73 -8.36 -19.72
N ILE A 26 7.07 -7.70 -18.62
CA ILE A 26 7.30 -6.26 -18.61
C ILE A 26 8.54 -6.02 -19.48
N ASP A 27 8.42 -5.18 -20.50
CA ASP A 27 9.53 -4.82 -21.37
C ASP A 27 10.54 -3.98 -20.57
N SER A 28 11.63 -4.63 -20.15
CA SER A 28 12.66 -4.06 -19.29
C SER A 28 13.27 -2.78 -19.85
N THR A 29 13.22 -2.57 -21.17
CA THR A 29 13.77 -1.40 -21.86
C THR A 29 12.95 -0.13 -21.56
N ALA A 30 11.63 -0.24 -21.60
CA ALA A 30 10.73 0.86 -21.30
C ALA A 30 10.82 1.27 -19.81
N VAL A 31 11.00 0.30 -18.92
CA VAL A 31 11.18 0.54 -17.48
C VAL A 31 12.48 1.30 -17.19
N ILE A 32 13.58 0.91 -17.85
CA ILE A 32 14.88 1.59 -17.69
C ILE A 32 14.82 3.02 -18.25
N SER A 33 14.21 3.21 -19.41
CA SER A 33 14.02 4.55 -20.00
C SER A 33 13.21 5.45 -19.08
N LEU A 34 12.08 4.96 -18.57
CA LEU A 34 11.22 5.70 -17.65
C LEU A 34 11.96 6.04 -16.34
N LYS A 35 12.77 5.13 -15.82
CA LYS A 35 13.59 5.38 -14.61
C LYS A 35 14.61 6.50 -14.84
N ASN A 36 15.25 6.52 -16.00
CA ASN A 36 16.22 7.57 -16.35
C ASN A 36 15.53 8.93 -16.52
N GLU A 37 14.37 8.98 -17.18
CA GLU A 37 13.57 10.19 -17.30
C GLU A 37 13.08 10.71 -15.93
N LEU A 38 12.63 9.80 -15.06
CA LEU A 38 12.21 10.14 -13.70
C LEU A 38 13.36 10.77 -12.90
N HIS A 39 14.55 10.16 -12.94
CA HIS A 39 15.73 10.68 -12.28
C HIS A 39 16.15 12.05 -12.83
N ALA A 40 16.09 12.24 -14.15
CA ALA A 40 16.37 13.54 -14.76
C ALA A 40 15.36 14.61 -14.33
N LYS A 41 14.08 14.25 -14.19
CA LYS A 41 13.03 15.13 -13.68
C LYS A 41 13.22 15.46 -12.21
N GLU A 42 13.66 14.51 -11.40
CA GLU A 42 13.95 14.70 -9.98
C GLU A 42 15.05 15.75 -9.78
N ILE A 43 16.15 15.65 -10.55
CA ILE A 43 17.21 16.67 -10.56
C ILE A 43 16.68 18.05 -10.98
N GLN A 44 15.82 18.11 -12.01
CA GLN A 44 15.21 19.39 -12.43
C GLN A 44 14.37 20.03 -11.32
N VAL A 45 13.60 19.21 -10.60
CA VAL A 45 12.78 19.67 -9.46
C VAL A 45 13.66 20.19 -8.33
N GLU A 46 14.76 19.51 -8.00
CA GLU A 46 15.67 19.93 -6.95
C GLU A 46 16.38 21.25 -7.28
N ASN A 47 16.83 21.41 -8.53
CA ASN A 47 17.41 22.67 -9.01
C ASN A 47 16.38 23.81 -8.94
N LEU A 48 15.14 23.57 -9.39
CA LEU A 48 14.08 24.57 -9.35
C LEU A 48 13.71 24.97 -7.92
N LYS A 49 13.67 24.01 -6.98
CA LYS A 49 13.46 24.28 -5.55
C LYS A 49 14.56 25.19 -5.00
N THR A 50 15.81 24.94 -5.38
CA THR A 50 16.96 25.74 -4.97
C THR A 50 16.90 27.16 -5.53
N ASP A 51 16.57 27.31 -6.82
CA ASP A 51 16.44 28.62 -7.46
C ASP A 51 15.27 29.43 -6.88
N PHE A 52 14.14 28.78 -6.61
CA PHE A 52 13.00 29.42 -5.95
C PHE A 52 13.38 29.93 -4.56
N LYS A 53 14.13 29.13 -3.78
CA LYS A 53 14.63 29.56 -2.47
C LYS A 53 15.53 30.78 -2.59
N ARG A 54 16.47 30.78 -3.55
CA ARG A 54 17.36 31.92 -3.80
C ARG A 54 16.59 33.19 -4.19
N LEU A 55 15.58 33.08 -5.04
CA LEU A 55 14.70 34.20 -5.43
C LEU A 55 13.87 34.70 -4.24
N SER A 56 13.33 33.78 -3.43
CA SER A 56 12.59 34.12 -2.22
C SER A 56 13.46 34.92 -1.23
N ASP A 57 14.68 34.47 -0.98
CA ASP A 57 15.61 35.13 -0.06
C ASP A 57 16.01 36.51 -0.61
N GLY A 58 16.28 36.61 -1.91
CA GLY A 58 16.57 37.87 -2.58
C GLY A 58 15.41 38.87 -2.51
N ASN A 59 14.18 38.42 -2.76
CA ASN A 59 12.99 39.26 -2.66
C ASN A 59 12.75 39.75 -1.23
N THR A 60 12.93 38.88 -0.23
CA THR A 60 12.82 39.24 1.19
C THR A 60 13.84 40.31 1.57
N ARG A 61 15.09 40.15 1.09
CA ARG A 61 16.14 41.15 1.30
C ARG A 61 15.79 42.49 0.66
N LEU A 62 15.41 42.50 -0.62
CA LEU A 62 15.01 43.73 -1.31
C LEU A 62 13.82 44.42 -0.64
N MET A 63 12.83 43.64 -0.20
CA MET A 63 11.70 44.18 0.57
C MET A 63 12.17 44.76 1.90
N SER A 64 13.07 44.11 2.64
CA SER A 64 13.61 44.67 3.89
C SER A 64 14.44 45.95 3.66
N GLU A 65 15.12 46.05 2.52
CA GLU A 65 15.92 47.20 2.12
C GLU A 65 15.09 48.36 1.55
N ALA A 66 13.84 48.12 1.11
CA ALA A 66 12.94 49.12 0.53
C ALA A 66 12.37 50.15 1.53
N SER A 67 12.99 50.30 2.71
CA SER A 67 12.63 51.36 3.65
C SER A 67 13.06 52.72 3.08
N SER A 68 12.10 53.57 2.73
CA SER A 68 12.37 54.90 2.18
C SER A 68 12.11 55.98 3.23
N HIS A 69 13.01 56.95 3.31
CA HIS A 69 12.86 58.14 4.14
C HIS A 69 12.98 59.37 3.24
N THR A 70 11.87 60.09 3.09
CA THR A 70 11.80 61.30 2.28
C THR A 70 11.47 62.49 3.17
N ILE A 71 12.31 63.52 3.11
CA ILE A 71 12.10 64.80 3.81
C ILE A 71 11.92 65.88 2.75
N ASN A 72 10.75 66.50 2.73
CA ASN A 72 10.48 67.67 1.90
C ASN A 72 10.68 68.92 2.74
N TYR A 73 11.53 69.82 2.27
CA TYR A 73 11.83 71.08 2.93
C TYR A 73 10.97 72.22 2.36
N ASP A 74 10.54 73.14 3.22
CA ASP A 74 9.95 74.40 2.81
C ASP A 74 11.06 75.36 2.40
N THR A 75 11.35 75.41 1.10
CA THR A 75 12.38 76.31 0.55
C THR A 75 11.91 77.75 0.43
N ALA A 76 10.64 78.06 0.73
CA ALA A 76 10.13 79.43 0.75
C ALA A 76 10.34 80.11 2.11
N ALA A 77 10.61 79.34 3.17
CA ALA A 77 10.88 79.87 4.50
C ALA A 77 12.38 80.17 4.73
N PRO A 78 12.74 81.08 5.66
CA PRO A 78 14.13 81.38 5.97
C PRO A 78 14.88 80.17 6.53
N VAL A 79 16.17 80.05 6.19
CA VAL A 79 17.05 78.99 6.70
C VAL A 79 17.25 79.16 8.21
N ASN A 80 17.14 78.07 8.96
CA ASN A 80 17.39 78.09 10.41
C ASN A 80 18.89 78.41 10.68
N PRO A 81 19.21 79.47 11.43
CA PRO A 81 20.58 79.93 11.63
C PRO A 81 21.44 79.02 12.51
N HIS A 82 20.83 78.13 13.31
CA HIS A 82 21.55 77.18 14.16
C HIS A 82 21.81 75.84 13.45
N THR A 83 20.94 75.42 12.53
CA THR A 83 21.06 74.11 11.86
C THR A 83 21.51 74.22 10.40
N GLY A 84 21.45 75.41 9.80
CA GLY A 84 21.82 75.65 8.40
C GLY A 84 20.87 75.02 7.37
N LYS A 85 19.68 74.56 7.79
CA LYS A 85 18.71 73.86 6.96
C LYS A 85 17.39 74.65 6.84
N TYR A 86 16.71 74.50 5.71
CA TYR A 86 15.32 74.95 5.54
C TYR A 86 14.40 74.20 6.53
N PRO A 87 13.27 74.80 6.96
CA PRO A 87 12.25 74.11 7.75
C PRO A 87 11.70 72.88 7.01
N ILE A 88 11.32 71.84 7.75
CA ILE A 88 10.72 70.63 7.16
C ILE A 88 9.24 70.92 6.88
N ALA A 89 8.80 70.78 5.63
CA ALA A 89 7.41 70.89 5.22
C ALA A 89 6.63 69.58 5.47
N SER A 90 7.25 68.45 5.14
CA SER A 90 6.68 67.13 5.38
C SER A 90 7.75 66.07 5.44
N GLU A 91 7.54 65.03 6.24
CA GLU A 91 8.41 63.87 6.35
C GLU A 91 7.59 62.61 6.11
N THR A 92 8.09 61.72 5.26
CA THR A 92 7.46 60.43 4.99
C THR A 92 8.49 59.32 5.21
N ILE A 93 8.14 58.40 6.10
CA ILE A 93 8.93 57.20 6.40
C ILE A 93 8.10 56.00 5.95
N THR A 94 8.58 55.28 4.95
CA THR A 94 8.00 54.02 4.50
C THR A 94 8.83 52.88 5.07
N GLN A 95 8.24 52.06 5.93
CA GLN A 95 8.89 50.87 6.47
C GLN A 95 8.24 49.62 5.87
N SER A 96 9.07 48.69 5.43
CA SER A 96 8.62 47.40 4.90
C SER A 96 8.25 46.42 6.02
N LYS A 97 7.09 45.77 5.93
CA LYS A 97 6.62 44.73 6.86
C LYS A 97 7.23 43.34 6.60
N SER A 98 8.51 43.31 6.22
CA SER A 98 9.22 42.10 5.74
C SER A 98 9.16 40.90 6.70
N PHE A 99 9.13 41.13 8.01
CA PHE A 99 9.06 40.04 9.00
C PHE A 99 7.72 39.30 8.99
N LEU A 100 6.60 40.03 8.94
CA LEU A 100 5.27 39.42 8.97
C LEU A 100 5.00 38.62 7.69
N GLU A 101 5.39 39.17 6.54
CA GLU A 101 5.28 38.49 5.24
C GLU A 101 6.16 37.24 5.16
N LYS A 102 7.38 37.31 5.73
CA LYS A 102 8.25 36.13 5.85
C LYS A 102 7.61 35.03 6.68
N THR A 103 7.06 35.38 7.85
CA THR A 103 6.38 34.41 8.72
C THR A 103 5.15 33.80 8.06
N ILE A 104 4.35 34.58 7.34
CA ILE A 104 3.19 34.07 6.57
C ILE A 104 3.66 33.06 5.52
N LYS A 105 4.71 33.39 4.76
CA LYS A 105 5.26 32.50 3.74
C LYS A 105 5.82 31.20 4.32
N GLU A 106 6.49 31.27 5.47
CA GLU A 106 6.98 30.08 6.18
C GLU A 106 5.83 29.16 6.62
N PHE A 107 4.73 29.74 7.12
CA PHE A 107 3.53 28.97 7.47
C PHE A 107 2.85 28.33 6.25
N GLU A 108 2.73 29.05 5.14
CA GLU A 108 2.16 28.51 3.89
C GLU A 108 2.99 27.32 3.36
N ILE A 109 4.33 27.42 3.40
CA ILE A 109 5.23 26.33 3.02
C ILE A 109 5.00 25.11 3.92
N GLN A 110 4.93 25.33 5.23
CA GLN A 110 4.75 24.26 6.20
C GLN A 110 3.38 23.56 6.03
N GLU A 111 2.32 24.33 5.78
CA GLU A 111 0.99 23.78 5.47
C GLU A 111 1.02 22.92 4.21
N GLN A 112 1.70 23.38 3.15
CA GLN A 112 1.85 22.62 1.92
C GLN A 112 2.64 21.32 2.14
N GLU A 113 3.72 21.35 2.93
CA GLU A 113 4.51 20.16 3.27
C GLU A 113 3.67 19.13 4.03
N TYR A 114 2.91 19.56 5.05
CA TYR A 114 2.00 18.66 5.77
C TYR A 114 0.92 18.07 4.87
N ASN A 115 0.32 18.86 3.98
CA ASN A 115 -0.69 18.36 3.04
C ASN A 115 -0.12 17.30 2.09
N ASN A 116 1.11 17.50 1.60
CA ASN A 116 1.79 16.51 0.75
C ASN A 116 2.09 15.21 1.52
N GLU A 117 2.52 15.31 2.78
CA GLU A 117 2.78 14.15 3.63
C GLU A 117 1.49 13.37 3.93
N ILE A 118 0.39 14.06 4.25
CA ILE A 118 -0.94 13.45 4.43
C ILE A 118 -1.37 12.72 3.16
N TYR A 119 -1.20 13.33 1.98
CA TYR A 119 -1.55 12.70 0.71
C TYR A 119 -0.72 11.43 0.46
N LYS A 120 0.59 11.48 0.73
CA LYS A 120 1.49 10.33 0.62
C LYS A 120 1.08 9.20 1.57
N LEU A 121 0.87 9.50 2.85
CA LEU A 121 0.46 8.52 3.85
C LEU A 121 -0.91 7.91 3.54
N THR A 122 -1.84 8.73 3.05
CA THR A 122 -3.17 8.26 2.63
C THR A 122 -3.06 7.27 1.48
N ARG A 123 -2.22 7.55 0.48
CA ARG A 123 -1.97 6.64 -0.64
C ARG A 123 -1.29 5.35 -0.20
N GLU A 124 -0.31 5.43 0.70
CA GLU A 124 0.35 4.26 1.28
C GLU A 124 -0.63 3.38 2.07
N ASN A 125 -1.48 3.99 2.90
CA ASN A 125 -2.52 3.28 3.64
C ASN A 125 -3.53 2.59 2.70
N GLN A 126 -3.99 3.27 1.65
CA GLN A 126 -4.87 2.67 0.64
C GLN A 126 -4.22 1.47 -0.04
N ASN A 127 -2.96 1.57 -0.45
CA ASN A 127 -2.23 0.46 -1.05
C ASN A 127 -2.07 -0.73 -0.10
N LEU A 128 -1.83 -0.45 1.20
CA LEU A 128 -1.73 -1.47 2.23
C LEU A 128 -3.09 -2.15 2.47
N GLU A 129 -4.18 -1.38 2.48
CA GLU A 129 -5.54 -1.88 2.61
C GLU A 129 -5.90 -2.83 1.46
N TYR A 130 -5.61 -2.44 0.21
CA TYR A 130 -5.75 -3.34 -0.95
C TYR A 130 -4.92 -4.62 -0.80
N SER A 131 -3.68 -4.50 -0.31
CA SER A 131 -2.81 -5.67 -0.09
C SER A 131 -3.38 -6.61 0.98
N LEU A 132 -3.97 -6.08 2.05
CA LEU A 132 -4.64 -6.89 3.07
C LEU A 132 -5.91 -7.56 2.56
N GLU A 133 -6.71 -6.86 1.74
CA GLU A 133 -7.90 -7.45 1.11
C GLU A 133 -7.53 -8.61 0.18
N THR A 134 -6.54 -8.42 -0.69
CA THR A 134 -6.06 -9.50 -1.57
C THR A 134 -5.55 -10.70 -0.78
N LEU A 135 -4.78 -10.48 0.29
CA LEU A 135 -4.26 -11.56 1.13
C LEU A 135 -5.38 -12.28 1.92
N LYS A 136 -6.43 -11.56 2.33
CA LYS A 136 -7.61 -12.14 2.99
C LYS A 136 -8.39 -13.02 2.02
N GLU A 137 -8.56 -12.56 0.78
CA GLU A 137 -9.26 -13.31 -0.26
C GLU A 137 -8.47 -14.56 -0.70
N GLU A 138 -7.15 -14.44 -0.86
CA GLU A 138 -6.26 -15.59 -1.10
C GLU A 138 -6.38 -16.62 0.02
N ASN A 139 -6.32 -16.19 1.28
CA ASN A 139 -6.49 -17.10 2.44
C ASN A 139 -7.87 -17.75 2.49
N HIS A 140 -8.94 -17.02 2.15
CA HIS A 140 -10.28 -17.58 2.07
C HIS A 140 -10.37 -18.66 0.98
N SER A 141 -9.85 -18.36 -0.22
CA SER A 141 -9.84 -19.29 -1.35
C SER A 141 -9.02 -20.56 -1.07
N LEU A 142 -7.91 -20.43 -0.33
CA LEU A 142 -7.12 -21.56 0.13
C LEU A 142 -7.91 -22.38 1.14
N LYS A 143 -8.55 -21.74 2.13
CA LYS A 143 -9.39 -22.44 3.12
C LYS A 143 -10.51 -23.22 2.46
N GLU A 144 -11.18 -22.67 1.45
CA GLU A 144 -12.20 -23.38 0.66
C GLU A 144 -11.64 -24.58 -0.11
N LYS A 145 -10.45 -24.46 -0.69
CA LYS A 145 -9.77 -25.57 -1.40
C LYS A 145 -9.32 -26.69 -0.45
N ILE A 146 -8.99 -26.36 0.79
CA ILE A 146 -8.51 -27.33 1.79
C ILE A 146 -9.68 -27.97 2.55
N THR A 147 -10.83 -27.30 2.66
CA THR A 147 -12.06 -27.95 3.13
C THR A 147 -12.52 -28.98 2.10
N PRO A 148 -12.62 -30.28 2.46
CA PRO A 148 -13.02 -31.30 1.51
C PRO A 148 -14.43 -30.99 1.00
N THR A 149 -14.53 -30.65 -0.29
CA THR A 149 -15.78 -30.38 -1.03
C THR A 149 -16.63 -31.64 -1.23
N THR A 150 -16.08 -32.81 -0.93
CA THR A 150 -16.80 -34.08 -0.89
C THR A 150 -17.62 -34.13 0.40
N GLY A 151 -18.95 -34.22 0.29
CA GLY A 151 -19.89 -34.46 1.40
C GLY A 151 -19.72 -35.81 2.11
N PHE A 152 -18.49 -36.33 2.15
CA PHE A 152 -18.10 -37.58 2.76
C PHE A 152 -17.75 -37.32 4.22
N ASN A 153 -18.66 -37.71 5.11
CA ASN A 153 -18.49 -37.54 6.54
C ASN A 153 -17.49 -38.59 7.06
N PHE A 154 -16.19 -38.24 7.09
CA PHE A 154 -15.11 -39.14 7.53
C PHE A 154 -15.37 -39.74 8.93
N LYS A 155 -16.10 -39.04 9.80
CA LYS A 155 -16.50 -39.56 11.10
C LYS A 155 -17.41 -40.79 10.98
N LEU A 156 -18.37 -40.79 10.04
CA LEU A 156 -19.22 -41.95 9.74
C LEU A 156 -18.41 -43.08 9.08
N PHE A 157 -17.46 -42.74 8.21
CA PHE A 157 -16.60 -43.73 7.56
C PHE A 157 -15.76 -44.51 8.58
N PHE A 158 -15.06 -43.81 9.49
CA PHE A 158 -14.26 -44.48 10.52
C PHE A 158 -15.14 -45.24 11.54
N ALA A 159 -16.33 -44.71 11.89
CA ALA A 159 -17.27 -45.43 12.74
C ALA A 159 -17.75 -46.76 12.11
N GLY A 160 -18.08 -46.74 10.81
CA GLY A 160 -18.45 -47.94 10.06
C GLY A 160 -17.30 -48.94 9.95
N MET A 161 -16.08 -48.47 9.75
CA MET A 161 -14.88 -49.31 9.69
C MET A 161 -14.64 -50.05 11.00
N ILE A 162 -14.72 -49.35 12.15
CA ILE A 162 -14.57 -49.97 13.48
C ILE A 162 -15.69 -51.00 13.72
N PHE A 163 -16.92 -50.66 13.38
CA PHE A 163 -18.06 -51.58 13.53
C PHE A 163 -17.87 -52.86 12.71
N GLY A 164 -17.38 -52.74 11.48
CA GLY A 164 -17.07 -53.88 10.62
C GLY A 164 -16.00 -54.81 11.21
N ILE A 165 -14.91 -54.24 11.75
CA ILE A 165 -13.85 -55.02 12.42
C ILE A 165 -14.41 -55.78 13.62
N VAL A 166 -15.24 -55.14 14.44
CA VAL A 166 -15.86 -55.78 15.62
C VAL A 166 -16.76 -56.96 15.20
N LEU A 167 -17.56 -56.81 14.15
CA LEU A 167 -18.40 -57.90 13.64
C LEU A 167 -17.59 -59.09 13.11
N ILE A 168 -16.45 -58.83 12.46
CA ILE A 168 -15.54 -59.89 11.99
C ILE A 168 -14.97 -60.67 13.19
N LEU A 169 -14.52 -59.96 14.24
CA LEU A 169 -13.99 -60.59 15.45
C LEU A 169 -15.05 -61.43 16.17
N ILE A 170 -16.28 -60.93 16.28
CA ILE A 170 -17.41 -61.68 16.87
C ILE A 170 -17.69 -62.95 16.05
N SER A 171 -17.69 -62.85 14.73
CA SER A 171 -17.94 -63.99 13.83
C SER A 171 -16.87 -65.08 13.97
N ILE A 172 -15.59 -64.69 14.10
CA ILE A 172 -14.48 -65.61 14.35
C ILE A 172 -14.63 -66.29 15.72
N ALA A 173 -14.95 -65.52 16.77
CA ALA A 173 -15.16 -66.06 18.11
C ALA A 173 -16.32 -67.06 18.16
N PHE A 174 -17.43 -66.75 17.47
CA PHE A 174 -18.59 -67.63 17.38
C PHE A 174 -18.25 -68.93 16.62
N LYS A 175 -17.53 -68.82 15.50
CA LYS A 175 -17.07 -69.98 14.73
C LYS A 175 -16.14 -70.88 15.56
N ASN A 176 -15.21 -70.30 16.30
CA ASN A 176 -14.28 -71.03 17.17
C ASN A 176 -15.02 -71.71 18.34
N LYS A 177 -16.02 -71.06 18.94
CA LYS A 177 -16.86 -71.65 19.99
C LYS A 177 -17.72 -72.80 19.48
N ILE A 178 -18.29 -72.68 18.27
CA ILE A 178 -19.02 -73.78 17.63
C ILE A 178 -18.06 -74.94 17.29
N LEU A 179 -16.84 -74.64 16.84
CA LEU A 179 -15.83 -75.66 16.54
C LEU A 179 -15.35 -76.39 17.81
N SER A 180 -15.23 -75.69 18.95
CA SER A 180 -14.86 -76.32 20.22
C SER A 180 -15.99 -77.19 20.79
N LEU A 181 -17.25 -76.83 20.56
CA LEU A 181 -18.42 -77.63 20.94
C LEU A 181 -18.64 -78.85 20.04
N LYS A 182 -18.10 -78.84 18.82
CA LYS A 182 -18.18 -79.94 17.86
C LYS A 182 -16.99 -80.90 17.92
N LYS A 183 -16.08 -80.78 18.90
CA LYS A 183 -15.03 -81.79 19.12
C LYS A 183 -15.67 -82.97 19.87
N PRO A 184 -15.98 -84.11 19.24
CA PRO A 184 -16.40 -85.28 19.99
C PRO A 184 -15.25 -85.72 20.90
N SER A 185 -15.56 -85.93 22.17
CA SER A 185 -14.77 -86.74 23.08
C SER A 185 -14.77 -88.17 22.54
N ASN A 186 -13.82 -88.48 21.66
CA ASN A 186 -13.47 -89.86 21.41
C ASN A 186 -12.42 -90.27 22.44
N LEU A 187 -12.80 -91.35 23.13
CA LEU A 187 -12.00 -92.24 23.97
C LEU A 187 -10.60 -92.49 23.39
#